data_AF-A0A9E4GJT8-F1
#
_entry.id   AF-A0A9E4GJT8-F1
#
_cell.length_a   1.000
_cell.length_b   1.000
_cell.length_c   1.000
_cell.angle_alpha   90.00
_cell.angle_beta   90.00
_cell.angle_gamma   90.00
#
_symmetry.space_group_name_H-M   'P 1'
#
loop_
_entity.id
_entity.type
_entity.pdbx_description
1 polymer ?
#
loop_
_entity_poly.entity_id
_entity_poly.type
_entity_poly.pdbx_seq_one_letter_code
_entity_poly.pdbx_strand_id
1 'polypeptide(L)'
;MRIEIDPSAANNPDAHQQLDRIIYRIEDGWHVWDTTSLPNPDIIETTSWIRDRGSQGDWVHEMFVRSIQRDAWTSAPHGRRVRVTAHPNGTDELSPENAFRLADEPLQILVEERGSDGAFVKRVVMELDKSLHKLWRQPGEPIRFDSRGGKGKMLEHVERLMLGKPYRPRLVVIVDSDRKGPEDTESHTARALRTECEKWSVPCWVLAKREAENYLPRILLSQRKDVGADHAQLVEAWDSLTDDQKNFFDMKDGWSKNPVRLSRNCLLACRRPTERASPKDSGRMSTNAGPSGRGKLRTNCSTVDKVTLSAASR
;
A
#
# COMPACT_ATOMS: atom_id res chain seq x y z
N MET A 1 -8.37 -15.60 2.34
CA MET A 1 -9.73 -15.36 1.77
C MET A 1 -10.70 -16.27 2.49
N ARG A 2 -11.99 -15.94 2.54
CA ARG A 2 -13.04 -16.83 3.04
C ARG A 2 -13.59 -17.63 1.85
N ILE A 3 -13.55 -18.95 1.93
CA ILE A 3 -14.02 -19.86 0.88
C ILE A 3 -15.21 -20.63 1.40
N GLU A 4 -16.36 -20.38 0.79
CA GLU A 4 -17.59 -21.15 1.00
C GLU A 4 -17.66 -22.23 -0.07
N ILE A 5 -17.94 -23.47 0.32
CA ILE A 5 -18.12 -24.59 -0.61
C ILE A 5 -19.60 -24.92 -0.65
N ASP A 6 -20.22 -24.72 -1.81
CA ASP A 6 -21.64 -24.98 -2.00
C ASP A 6 -21.91 -26.49 -2.14
N PRO A 7 -23.04 -27.00 -1.61
CA PRO A 7 -23.41 -28.41 -1.77
C PRO A 7 -23.49 -28.88 -3.22
N SER A 8 -23.79 -28.00 -4.20
CA SER A 8 -23.78 -28.37 -5.62
C SER A 8 -22.39 -28.75 -6.12
N ALA A 9 -21.34 -28.03 -5.68
CA ALA A 9 -19.97 -28.36 -6.00
C ALA A 9 -19.51 -29.62 -5.25
N ALA A 10 -19.84 -29.71 -3.96
CA ALA A 10 -19.47 -30.87 -3.14
C ALA A 10 -20.17 -32.17 -3.59
N ASN A 11 -21.37 -32.10 -4.17
CA ASN A 11 -22.04 -33.27 -4.73
C ASN A 11 -21.60 -33.64 -6.14
N ASN A 12 -20.75 -32.84 -6.79
CA ASN A 12 -20.25 -33.10 -8.15
C ASN A 12 -18.91 -33.88 -8.09
N PRO A 13 -18.86 -35.17 -8.49
CA PRO A 13 -17.64 -35.96 -8.45
C PRO A 13 -16.48 -35.37 -9.27
N ASP A 14 -16.79 -34.70 -10.39
CA ASP A 14 -15.78 -34.09 -11.26
C ASP A 14 -15.08 -32.89 -10.60
N ALA A 15 -15.68 -32.32 -9.55
CA ALA A 15 -15.15 -31.18 -8.80
C ALA A 15 -14.24 -31.60 -7.63
N HIS A 16 -14.33 -32.86 -7.18
CA HIS A 16 -13.73 -33.30 -5.92
C HIS A 16 -12.21 -33.11 -5.89
N GLN A 17 -11.53 -33.32 -7.02
CA GLN A 17 -10.08 -33.11 -7.11
C GLN A 17 -9.70 -31.65 -6.86
N GLN A 18 -10.44 -30.70 -7.42
CA GLN A 18 -10.20 -29.27 -7.23
C GLN A 18 -10.56 -28.83 -5.81
N LEU A 19 -11.64 -29.38 -5.25
CA LEU A 19 -12.03 -29.11 -3.86
C LEU A 19 -10.98 -29.62 -2.87
N ASP A 20 -10.40 -30.81 -3.08
CA ASP A 20 -9.29 -31.32 -2.24
C ASP A 20 -8.11 -30.34 -2.26
N ARG A 21 -7.75 -29.82 -3.44
CA ARG A 21 -6.67 -28.82 -3.59
C ARG A 21 -6.96 -27.53 -2.83
N ILE A 22 -8.22 -27.09 -2.81
CA ILE A 22 -8.66 -25.95 -2.01
C ILE A 22 -8.51 -26.25 -0.51
N ILE A 23 -8.91 -27.44 -0.06
CA ILE A 23 -8.77 -27.84 1.36
C ILE A 23 -7.30 -27.91 1.78
N TYR A 24 -6.39 -28.41 0.94
CA TYR A 24 -4.96 -28.35 1.26
C TYR A 24 -4.48 -26.91 1.51
N ARG A 25 -4.94 -25.93 0.73
CA ARG A 25 -4.60 -24.52 0.96
C ARG A 25 -5.23 -23.95 2.24
N ILE A 26 -6.41 -24.43 2.62
CA ILE A 26 -7.05 -24.07 3.90
C ILE A 26 -6.29 -24.69 5.09
N GLU A 27 -5.89 -25.95 4.97
CA GLU A 27 -5.07 -26.66 5.97
C GLU A 27 -3.71 -25.98 6.16
N ASP A 28 -3.06 -25.60 5.06
CA ASP A 28 -1.87 -24.76 5.02
C ASP A 28 -2.09 -23.37 5.66
N GLY A 29 -3.32 -22.97 5.95
CA GLY A 29 -3.65 -21.69 6.57
C GLY A 29 -3.60 -20.50 5.62
N TRP A 30 -3.63 -20.73 4.30
CA TRP A 30 -3.71 -19.64 3.31
C TRP A 30 -5.09 -19.00 3.27
N HIS A 31 -6.11 -19.80 3.54
CA HIS A 31 -7.52 -19.43 3.49
C HIS A 31 -8.27 -19.98 4.69
N VAL A 32 -9.51 -19.52 4.82
CA VAL A 32 -10.45 -19.98 5.83
C VAL A 32 -11.63 -20.60 5.11
N TRP A 33 -12.00 -21.83 5.49
CA TRP A 33 -13.28 -22.41 5.09
C TRP A 33 -14.38 -21.67 5.84
N ASP A 34 -15.22 -20.94 5.12
CA ASP A 34 -16.35 -20.20 5.67
C ASP A 34 -17.61 -21.06 5.59
N THR A 35 -18.19 -21.36 6.76
CA THR A 35 -19.42 -22.16 6.89
C THR A 35 -20.60 -21.32 7.35
N THR A 36 -20.40 -20.03 7.60
CA THR A 36 -21.39 -19.15 8.27
C THR A 36 -22.63 -18.87 7.43
N SER A 37 -22.53 -19.00 6.11
CA SER A 37 -23.62 -18.78 5.15
C SER A 37 -24.44 -20.04 4.87
N LEU A 38 -24.02 -21.22 5.35
CA LEU A 38 -24.76 -22.46 5.15
C LEU A 38 -25.98 -22.50 6.10
N PRO A 39 -27.22 -22.57 5.57
CA PRO A 39 -28.42 -22.62 6.41
C PRO A 39 -28.45 -23.85 7.33
N ASN A 40 -27.83 -24.95 6.88
CA ASN A 40 -27.61 -26.15 7.65
C ASN A 40 -26.23 -26.73 7.28
N PRO A 41 -25.21 -26.60 8.17
CA PRO A 41 -23.88 -27.15 7.97
C PRO A 41 -23.89 -28.67 7.67
N ASP A 42 -24.82 -29.42 8.27
CA ASP A 42 -24.94 -30.89 8.12
C ASP A 42 -25.15 -31.31 6.66
N ILE A 43 -25.65 -30.41 5.80
CA ILE A 43 -25.81 -30.69 4.37
C ILE A 43 -24.47 -31.06 3.75
N ILE A 44 -23.37 -30.40 4.14
CA ILE A 44 -22.03 -30.68 3.61
C ILE A 44 -21.57 -32.08 4.01
N GLU A 45 -21.83 -32.51 5.25
CA GLU A 45 -21.46 -33.84 5.76
C GLU A 45 -22.10 -34.98 4.96
N THR A 46 -23.28 -34.73 4.40
CA THR A 46 -24.01 -35.72 3.59
C THR A 46 -23.63 -35.74 2.10
N THR A 47 -22.72 -34.86 1.67
CA THR A 47 -22.32 -34.76 0.26
C THR A 47 -21.51 -35.96 -0.21
N SER A 48 -21.53 -36.23 -1.52
CA SER A 48 -20.69 -37.29 -2.12
C SER A 48 -19.18 -37.07 -1.88
N TRP A 49 -18.75 -35.81 -1.73
CA TRP A 49 -17.34 -35.48 -1.44
C TRP A 49 -16.84 -36.06 -0.11
N ILE A 50 -17.70 -36.06 0.93
CA ILE A 50 -17.38 -36.63 2.23
C ILE A 50 -17.74 -38.12 2.28
N ARG A 51 -18.96 -38.49 1.89
CA ARG A 51 -19.46 -39.86 2.08
C ARG A 51 -18.76 -40.90 1.20
N ASP A 52 -18.49 -40.57 -0.06
CA ASP A 52 -18.17 -41.59 -1.08
C ASP A 52 -16.65 -41.79 -1.26
N ARG A 53 -15.81 -41.13 -0.43
CA ARG A 53 -14.35 -41.07 -0.62
C ARG A 53 -13.51 -41.74 0.47
N GLY A 54 -14.15 -42.53 1.35
CA GLY A 54 -13.47 -43.27 2.43
C GLY A 54 -12.56 -42.35 3.25
N SER A 55 -11.30 -42.76 3.48
CA SER A 55 -10.33 -41.98 4.28
C SER A 55 -10.12 -40.52 3.84
N GLN A 56 -10.27 -40.22 2.55
CA GLN A 56 -10.16 -38.85 2.06
C GLN A 56 -11.38 -38.02 2.51
N GLY A 57 -12.56 -38.63 2.48
CA GLY A 57 -13.79 -38.04 2.98
C GLY A 57 -13.75 -37.79 4.49
N ASP A 58 -13.17 -38.74 5.25
CA ASP A 58 -12.95 -38.58 6.70
C ASP A 58 -12.06 -37.37 7.02
N TRP A 59 -10.98 -37.17 6.25
CA TRP A 59 -10.11 -36.00 6.39
C TRP A 59 -10.83 -34.68 6.04
N VAL A 60 -11.60 -34.65 4.94
CA VAL A 60 -12.40 -33.46 4.59
C VAL A 60 -13.42 -33.14 5.68
N HIS A 61 -14.07 -34.16 6.23
CA HIS A 61 -14.99 -34.03 7.35
C HIS A 61 -14.30 -33.48 8.61
N GLU A 62 -13.12 -33.98 8.96
CA GLU A 62 -12.34 -33.42 10.07
C GLU A 62 -12.03 -31.93 9.85
N MET A 63 -11.62 -31.55 8.63
CA MET A 63 -11.35 -30.16 8.27
C MET A 63 -12.60 -29.27 8.35
N PHE A 64 -13.76 -29.81 7.99
CA PHE A 64 -15.05 -29.14 8.13
C PHE A 64 -15.43 -28.93 9.60
N VAL A 65 -15.33 -29.96 10.44
CA VAL A 65 -15.60 -29.83 11.89
C VAL A 65 -14.69 -28.78 12.53
N ARG A 66 -13.41 -28.75 12.14
CA ARG A 66 -12.45 -27.73 12.60
C ARG A 66 -12.79 -26.31 12.14
N SER A 67 -13.40 -26.14 10.97
CA SER A 67 -13.74 -24.79 10.47
C SER A 67 -14.89 -24.17 11.26
N ILE A 68 -15.92 -24.95 11.59
CA ILE A 68 -17.04 -24.52 12.44
C ILE A 68 -16.55 -24.01 13.80
N GLN A 69 -15.55 -24.67 14.39
CA GLN A 69 -14.98 -24.27 15.69
C GLN A 69 -14.18 -22.95 15.63
N ARG A 70 -13.63 -22.59 14.46
CA ARG A 70 -12.82 -21.36 14.27
C ARG A 70 -13.66 -20.10 14.10
N ASP A 71 -14.92 -20.22 13.71
CA ASP A 71 -15.80 -19.07 13.39
C ASP A 71 -16.09 -18.16 14.61
N ALA A 72 -15.82 -18.62 15.84
CA ALA A 72 -15.97 -17.83 17.06
C ALA A 72 -14.93 -16.68 17.24
N TRP A 73 -13.89 -16.58 16.39
CA TRP A 73 -12.74 -15.68 16.65
C TRP A 73 -12.36 -14.68 15.55
N THR A 74 -13.10 -14.54 14.45
CA THR A 74 -12.63 -13.77 13.28
C THR A 74 -13.35 -12.44 13.03
N SER A 75 -13.09 -11.45 13.88
CA SER A 75 -13.42 -10.02 13.63
C SER A 75 -12.43 -9.32 12.68
N ALA A 76 -11.57 -10.07 11.99
CA ALA A 76 -10.56 -9.50 11.09
C ALA A 76 -11.23 -9.01 9.78
N PRO A 77 -10.85 -7.83 9.25
CA PRO A 77 -11.42 -7.21 8.04
C PRO A 77 -11.04 -7.93 6.74
N HIS A 78 -10.85 -9.24 6.76
CA HIS A 78 -10.63 -10.07 5.57
C HIS A 78 -11.95 -10.20 4.79
N GLY A 79 -12.27 -9.16 4.03
CA GLY A 79 -13.60 -8.87 3.49
C GLY A 79 -13.99 -9.55 2.16
N ARG A 80 -13.16 -10.43 1.57
CA ARG A 80 -13.56 -11.19 0.38
C ARG A 80 -13.99 -12.61 0.74
N ARG A 81 -15.27 -12.88 0.51
CA ARG A 81 -15.86 -14.22 0.47
C ARG A 81 -15.96 -14.67 -0.98
N VAL A 82 -15.60 -15.92 -1.25
CA VAL A 82 -15.76 -16.57 -2.55
C VAL A 82 -16.56 -17.84 -2.34
N ARG A 83 -17.62 -18.02 -3.12
CA ARG A 83 -18.45 -19.21 -3.11
C ARG A 83 -18.07 -20.13 -4.26
N VAL A 84 -17.76 -21.38 -3.95
CA VAL A 84 -17.43 -22.42 -4.93
C VAL A 84 -18.70 -23.20 -5.24
N THR A 85 -19.18 -23.11 -6.48
CA THR A 85 -20.48 -23.67 -6.90
C THR A 85 -20.36 -24.32 -8.28
N ALA A 86 -21.22 -25.30 -8.56
CA ALA A 86 -21.32 -25.88 -9.90
C ALA A 86 -21.90 -24.90 -10.94
N HIS A 87 -22.63 -23.88 -10.47
CA HIS A 87 -23.38 -22.94 -11.32
C HIS A 87 -23.12 -21.49 -10.91
N PRO A 88 -21.94 -20.93 -11.22
CA PRO A 88 -21.59 -19.57 -10.82
C PRO A 88 -22.48 -18.54 -11.52
N ASN A 89 -23.10 -17.63 -10.75
CA ASN A 89 -23.96 -16.56 -11.28
C ASN A 89 -23.46 -15.15 -10.94
N GLY A 90 -22.38 -15.02 -10.18
CA GLY A 90 -21.86 -13.75 -9.67
C GLY A 90 -20.34 -13.64 -9.76
N THR A 91 -19.81 -12.44 -9.49
CA THR A 91 -18.37 -12.13 -9.58
C THR A 91 -17.52 -12.83 -8.51
N ASP A 92 -18.13 -13.17 -7.38
CA ASP A 92 -17.52 -13.91 -6.27
C ASP A 92 -18.08 -15.34 -6.15
N GLU A 93 -18.81 -15.81 -7.15
CA GLU A 93 -19.16 -17.22 -7.31
C GLU A 93 -18.28 -17.83 -8.41
N LEU A 94 -17.54 -18.89 -8.08
CA LEU A 94 -16.60 -19.51 -9.00
C LEU A 94 -16.89 -20.99 -9.18
N SER A 95 -16.61 -21.49 -10.39
CA SER A 95 -16.52 -22.93 -10.63
C SER A 95 -15.38 -23.53 -9.79
N PRO A 96 -15.42 -24.83 -9.46
CA PRO A 96 -14.35 -25.51 -8.72
C PRO A 96 -12.96 -25.30 -9.33
N GLU A 97 -12.85 -25.33 -10.66
CA GLU A 97 -11.59 -25.08 -11.37
C GLU A 97 -11.04 -23.66 -11.15
N ASN A 98 -11.88 -22.64 -11.32
CA ASN A 98 -11.46 -21.25 -11.14
C ASN A 98 -11.18 -20.93 -9.67
N ALA A 99 -11.97 -21.49 -8.75
CA ALA A 99 -11.76 -21.36 -7.32
C ALA A 99 -10.43 -21.98 -6.87
N PHE A 100 -10.08 -23.17 -7.39
CA PHE A 100 -8.79 -23.80 -7.12
C PHE A 100 -7.63 -22.93 -7.62
N ARG A 101 -7.69 -22.45 -8.88
CA ARG A 101 -6.64 -21.57 -9.42
C ARG A 101 -6.49 -20.30 -8.59
N LEU A 102 -7.59 -19.67 -8.19
CA LEU A 102 -7.56 -18.50 -7.31
C LEU A 102 -6.99 -18.82 -5.91
N ALA A 103 -7.32 -19.98 -5.36
CA ALA A 103 -6.83 -20.41 -4.05
C ALA A 103 -5.32 -20.71 -4.06
N ASP A 104 -4.80 -21.19 -5.18
CA ASP A 104 -3.37 -21.51 -5.36
C ASP A 104 -2.51 -20.27 -5.63
N GLU A 105 -3.12 -19.17 -6.05
CA GLU A 105 -2.40 -17.92 -6.28
C GLU A 105 -2.01 -17.23 -4.97
N PRO A 106 -0.79 -16.69 -4.86
CA PRO A 106 -0.40 -15.89 -3.70
C PRO A 106 -1.13 -14.55 -3.69
N LEU A 107 -1.35 -13.99 -2.49
CA LEU A 107 -1.71 -12.58 -2.35
C LEU A 107 -0.56 -11.71 -2.85
N GLN A 108 -0.83 -10.91 -3.87
CA GLN A 108 0.13 -9.98 -4.42
C GLN A 108 -0.06 -8.62 -3.76
N ILE A 109 1.01 -8.08 -3.18
CA ILE A 109 1.07 -6.70 -2.70
C ILE A 109 1.93 -5.92 -3.68
N LEU A 110 1.28 -5.08 -4.48
CA LEU A 110 1.95 -4.23 -5.46
C LEU A 110 2.42 -2.95 -4.78
N VAL A 111 3.73 -2.72 -4.85
CA VAL A 111 4.41 -1.52 -4.33
C VAL A 111 5.26 -0.88 -5.41
N GLU A 112 5.69 0.38 -5.23
CA GLU A 112 6.53 1.08 -6.20
C GLU A 112 7.91 0.42 -6.30
N GLU A 113 8.52 0.13 -5.15
CA GLU A 113 9.79 -0.58 -5.06
C GLU A 113 9.75 -1.70 -4.00
N ARG A 114 10.13 -2.92 -4.44
CA ARG A 114 10.07 -4.13 -3.61
C ARG A 114 11.05 -4.05 -2.44
N GLY A 115 12.22 -3.46 -2.66
CA GLY A 115 13.29 -3.38 -1.66
C GLY A 115 12.94 -2.51 -0.46
N SER A 116 12.53 -1.27 -0.70
CA SER A 116 12.18 -0.29 0.35
C SER A 116 10.76 -0.49 0.84
N ASP A 117 9.78 -0.31 -0.04
CA ASP A 117 8.38 -0.19 0.33
C ASP A 117 7.84 -1.55 0.76
N GLY A 118 8.26 -2.62 0.06
CA GLY A 118 7.94 -3.99 0.45
C GLY A 118 8.47 -4.33 1.84
N ALA A 119 9.70 -3.90 2.17
CA ALA A 119 10.26 -4.10 3.52
C ALA A 119 9.50 -3.29 4.58
N PHE A 120 9.13 -2.05 4.26
CA PHE A 120 8.31 -1.20 5.13
C PHE A 120 6.96 -1.87 5.44
N VAL A 121 6.21 -2.25 4.41
CA VAL A 121 4.90 -2.90 4.55
C VAL A 121 5.02 -4.20 5.35
N LYS A 122 6.02 -5.03 5.02
CA LYS A 122 6.28 -6.27 5.77
C LYS A 122 6.51 -5.99 7.25
N ARG A 123 7.31 -4.98 7.58
CA ARG A 123 7.60 -4.61 8.97
C ARG A 123 6.35 -4.13 9.70
N VAL A 124 5.54 -3.28 9.07
CA VAL A 124 4.27 -2.78 9.63
C VAL A 124 3.32 -3.95 9.92
N VAL A 125 3.12 -4.83 8.94
CA VAL A 125 2.24 -6.01 9.09
C VAL A 125 2.72 -6.91 10.22
N MET A 126 4.04 -7.15 10.33
CA MET A 126 4.61 -7.97 11.40
C MET A 126 4.46 -7.35 12.79
N GLU A 127 4.40 -6.02 12.89
CA GLU A 127 4.20 -5.33 14.17
C GLU A 127 2.72 -5.35 14.59
N LEU A 128 1.80 -5.23 13.63
CA LEU A 128 0.35 -5.29 13.87
C LEU A 128 -0.13 -6.71 14.17
N ASP A 129 0.39 -7.70 13.44
CA ASP A 129 0.03 -9.10 13.64
C ASP A 129 1.23 -10.02 13.40
N LYS A 130 1.84 -10.43 14.52
CA LYS A 130 2.99 -11.35 14.53
C LYS A 130 2.64 -12.73 13.95
N SER A 131 1.38 -13.14 13.97
CA SER A 131 0.96 -14.43 13.45
C SER A 131 1.07 -14.51 11.92
N LEU A 132 0.98 -13.37 11.22
CA LEU A 132 1.17 -13.29 9.77
C LEU A 132 2.61 -13.50 9.34
N HIS A 133 3.57 -13.43 10.28
CA HIS A 133 4.98 -13.69 9.99
C HIS A 133 5.21 -15.08 9.36
N LYS A 134 4.42 -16.09 9.75
CA LYS A 134 4.52 -17.44 9.20
C LYS A 134 4.23 -17.49 7.70
N LEU A 135 3.31 -16.66 7.22
CA LEU A 135 2.90 -16.63 5.81
C LEU A 135 4.04 -16.19 4.89
N TRP A 136 4.93 -15.31 5.37
CA TRP A 136 6.10 -14.87 4.59
C TRP A 136 7.21 -15.91 4.45
N ARG A 137 7.17 -16.98 5.26
CA ARG A 137 8.21 -18.02 5.29
C ARG A 137 7.68 -19.40 4.89
N GLN A 138 6.37 -19.50 4.68
CA GLN A 138 5.73 -20.75 4.35
C GLN A 138 6.05 -21.15 2.90
N PRO A 139 6.28 -22.45 2.62
CA PRO A 139 6.39 -22.94 1.26
C PRO A 139 5.23 -22.49 0.37
N GLY A 140 5.54 -22.14 -0.88
CA GLY A 140 4.57 -21.60 -1.84
C GLY A 140 4.34 -20.08 -1.74
N GLU A 141 4.90 -19.40 -0.75
CA GLU A 141 4.87 -17.94 -0.61
C GLU A 141 3.43 -17.34 -0.70
N PRO A 142 2.53 -17.65 0.26
CA PRO A 142 1.13 -17.21 0.23
C PRO A 142 0.92 -15.70 0.08
N ILE A 143 1.95 -14.91 0.40
CA ILE A 143 2.00 -13.47 0.20
C ILE A 143 3.31 -13.12 -0.51
N ARG A 144 3.23 -12.33 -1.57
CA ARG A 144 4.40 -11.84 -2.31
C ARG A 144 4.31 -10.34 -2.58
N PHE A 145 5.46 -9.69 -2.63
CA PHE A 145 5.58 -8.34 -3.17
C PHE A 145 5.89 -8.40 -4.66
N ASP A 146 5.19 -7.59 -5.45
CA ASP A 146 5.55 -7.32 -6.84
C ASP A 146 5.85 -5.82 -7.00
N SER A 147 6.75 -5.49 -7.92
CA SER A 147 7.05 -4.11 -8.32
C SER A 147 7.20 -4.06 -9.84
N ARG A 148 6.63 -3.03 -10.47
CA ARG A 148 6.65 -2.87 -11.93
C ARG A 148 7.38 -1.63 -12.40
N GLY A 149 8.03 -0.91 -11.48
CA GLY A 149 8.78 0.31 -11.76
C GLY A 149 7.85 1.51 -11.87
N GLY A 150 7.67 2.23 -10.77
CA GLY A 150 6.90 3.47 -10.69
C GLY A 150 5.38 3.31 -10.91
N LYS A 151 4.64 4.33 -10.45
CA LYS A 151 3.17 4.34 -10.40
C LYS A 151 2.47 4.10 -11.76
N GLY A 152 3.05 4.58 -12.87
CA GLY A 152 2.46 4.42 -14.22
C GLY A 152 2.41 2.95 -14.68
N LYS A 153 3.48 2.19 -14.46
CA LYS A 153 3.52 0.76 -14.83
C LYS A 153 2.69 -0.11 -13.90
N MET A 154 2.46 0.34 -12.67
CA MET A 154 1.54 -0.32 -11.73
C MET A 154 0.11 -0.29 -12.27
N LEU A 155 -0.34 0.83 -12.86
CA LEU A 155 -1.68 0.96 -13.43
C LEU A 155 -1.92 -0.07 -14.55
N GLU A 156 -1.03 -0.11 -15.55
CA GLU A 156 -1.11 -1.10 -16.64
C GLU A 156 -1.08 -2.55 -16.12
N HIS A 157 -0.37 -2.78 -15.01
CA HIS A 157 -0.27 -4.09 -14.40
C HIS A 157 -1.58 -4.53 -13.74
N VAL A 158 -2.23 -3.62 -13.01
CA VAL A 158 -3.56 -3.87 -12.41
C VAL A 158 -4.54 -4.23 -13.52
N GLU A 159 -4.64 -3.41 -14.57
CA GLU A 159 -5.54 -3.67 -15.69
C GLU A 159 -5.29 -5.04 -16.35
N ARG A 160 -4.02 -5.35 -16.63
CA ARG A 160 -3.64 -6.64 -17.23
C ARG A 160 -4.00 -7.83 -16.36
N LEU A 161 -3.78 -7.73 -15.05
CA LEU A 161 -4.13 -8.80 -14.11
C LEU A 161 -5.64 -9.01 -14.03
N MET A 162 -6.41 -7.92 -14.06
CA MET A 162 -7.87 -7.95 -13.99
C MET A 162 -8.51 -8.49 -15.26
N LEU A 163 -7.99 -8.10 -16.43
CA LEU A 163 -8.50 -8.56 -17.73
C LEU A 163 -8.01 -9.95 -18.13
N GLY A 164 -6.87 -10.39 -17.58
CA GLY A 164 -6.23 -11.65 -17.96
C GLY A 164 -6.78 -12.90 -17.27
N LYS A 165 -7.76 -12.76 -16.36
CA LYS A 165 -8.28 -13.88 -15.58
C LYS A 165 -9.80 -13.89 -15.52
N PRO A 166 -10.43 -15.09 -15.47
CA PRO A 166 -11.87 -15.22 -15.33
C PRO A 166 -12.39 -14.94 -13.91
N TYR A 167 -11.52 -14.49 -13.00
CA TYR A 167 -11.82 -14.17 -11.61
C TYR A 167 -10.98 -12.98 -11.17
N ARG A 168 -11.46 -12.21 -10.19
CA ARG A 168 -10.66 -11.13 -9.58
C ARG A 168 -9.43 -11.74 -8.89
N PRO A 169 -8.19 -11.33 -9.21
CA PRO A 169 -6.98 -11.79 -8.55
C PRO A 169 -6.90 -11.40 -7.08
N ARG A 170 -6.02 -12.06 -6.32
CA ARG A 170 -5.66 -11.67 -4.95
C ARG A 170 -4.64 -10.55 -5.00
N LEU A 171 -5.10 -9.31 -5.08
CA LEU A 171 -4.25 -8.13 -5.25
C LEU A 171 -4.58 -7.04 -4.22
N VAL A 172 -3.54 -6.43 -3.67
CA VAL A 172 -3.59 -5.19 -2.89
C VAL A 172 -2.52 -4.25 -3.45
N VAL A 173 -2.83 -2.96 -3.53
CA VAL A 173 -1.92 -1.93 -4.00
C VAL A 173 -1.59 -0.99 -2.84
N ILE A 174 -0.31 -0.65 -2.67
CA ILE A 174 0.15 0.38 -1.73
C ILE A 174 1.02 1.35 -2.51
N VAL A 175 0.77 2.65 -2.34
CA VAL A 175 1.38 3.69 -3.16
C VAL A 175 1.71 4.93 -2.33
N ASP A 176 2.82 5.57 -2.64
CA ASP A 176 3.20 6.84 -2.02
C ASP A 176 2.22 7.94 -2.42
N SER A 177 1.97 8.89 -1.50
CA SER A 177 1.05 10.00 -1.80
C SER A 177 1.69 11.10 -2.62
N ASP A 178 3.02 11.22 -2.54
CA ASP A 178 3.83 12.32 -3.05
C ASP A 178 3.34 13.72 -2.61
N ARG A 179 2.55 13.81 -1.53
CA ARG A 179 2.07 15.09 -1.00
C ARG A 179 3.27 15.93 -0.53
N LYS A 180 3.23 17.24 -0.76
CA LYS A 180 4.30 18.17 -0.32
C LYS A 180 3.91 18.94 0.93
N GLY A 181 2.68 18.77 1.41
CA GLY A 181 2.18 19.35 2.65
C GLY A 181 0.86 18.67 3.10
N PRO A 182 0.40 19.00 4.32
CA PRO A 182 -0.79 18.37 4.91
C PRO A 182 -2.09 18.63 4.14
N GLU A 183 -2.22 19.83 3.57
CA GLU A 183 -3.40 20.25 2.80
C GLU A 183 -3.32 19.86 1.31
N ASP A 184 -2.19 19.29 0.87
CA ASP A 184 -2.06 18.88 -0.52
C ASP A 184 -2.86 17.60 -0.77
N THR A 185 -3.50 17.56 -1.94
CA THR A 185 -4.04 16.31 -2.45
C THR A 185 -2.90 15.39 -2.92
N GLU A 186 -3.13 14.08 -2.90
CA GLU A 186 -2.20 13.10 -3.50
C GLU A 186 -1.89 13.42 -4.97
N SER A 187 -0.72 12.97 -5.45
CA SER A 187 -0.29 13.19 -6.83
C SER A 187 -1.31 12.68 -7.85
N HIS A 188 -1.31 13.30 -9.03
CA HIS A 188 -2.18 12.88 -10.12
C HIS A 188 -2.05 11.39 -10.43
N THR A 189 -0.83 10.85 -10.39
CA THR A 189 -0.58 9.43 -10.67
C THR A 189 -1.06 8.51 -9.54
N ALA A 190 -0.87 8.89 -8.27
CA ALA A 190 -1.43 8.13 -7.14
C ALA A 190 -2.96 8.08 -7.21
N ARG A 191 -3.58 9.22 -7.53
CA ARG A 191 -5.04 9.32 -7.72
C ARG A 191 -5.55 8.46 -8.86
N ALA A 192 -4.90 8.53 -10.03
CA ALA A 192 -5.27 7.73 -11.20
C ALA A 192 -5.18 6.22 -10.89
N LEU A 193 -4.11 5.79 -10.23
CA LEU A 193 -3.96 4.39 -9.81
C LEU A 193 -5.06 3.98 -8.81
N ARG A 194 -5.40 4.83 -7.84
CA ARG A 194 -6.49 4.58 -6.90
C ARG A 194 -7.84 4.46 -7.59
N THR A 195 -8.17 5.37 -8.51
CA THR A 195 -9.41 5.31 -9.30
C THR A 195 -9.49 4.02 -10.12
N GLU A 196 -8.40 3.60 -10.76
CA GLU A 196 -8.38 2.34 -11.51
C GLU A 196 -8.55 1.13 -10.58
N CYS A 197 -7.94 1.14 -9.40
CA CYS A 197 -8.14 0.09 -8.41
C CYS A 197 -9.60 0.04 -7.90
N GLU A 198 -10.22 1.20 -7.64
CA GLU A 198 -11.62 1.30 -7.21
C GLU A 198 -12.58 0.69 -8.25
N LYS A 199 -12.38 1.00 -9.54
CA LYS A 199 -13.13 0.41 -10.66
C LYS A 199 -13.11 -1.12 -10.66
N TRP A 200 -11.97 -1.72 -10.29
CA TRP A 200 -11.81 -3.17 -10.22
C TRP A 200 -12.07 -3.77 -8.84
N SER A 201 -12.51 -2.96 -7.87
CA SER A 201 -12.66 -3.36 -6.46
C SER A 201 -11.37 -3.98 -5.88
N VAL A 202 -10.22 -3.45 -6.27
CA VAL A 202 -8.90 -3.79 -5.72
C VAL A 202 -8.60 -2.82 -4.58
N PRO A 203 -8.29 -3.31 -3.36
CA PRO A 203 -7.87 -2.44 -2.27
C PRO A 203 -6.59 -1.67 -2.65
N CYS A 204 -6.67 -0.35 -2.61
CA CYS A 204 -5.55 0.55 -2.87
C CYS A 204 -5.36 1.49 -1.69
N TRP A 205 -4.19 1.42 -1.08
CA TRP A 205 -3.83 2.22 0.07
C TRP A 205 -2.81 3.29 -0.33
N VAL A 206 -3.25 4.54 -0.36
CA VAL A 206 -2.36 5.69 -0.51
C VAL A 206 -1.84 6.06 0.88
N LEU A 207 -0.52 6.16 1.04
CA LEU A 207 0.08 6.53 2.32
C LEU A 207 -0.40 7.92 2.78
N ALA A 208 -0.57 8.11 4.10
CA ALA A 208 -0.95 9.41 4.66
C ALA A 208 0.19 10.45 4.60
N LYS A 209 1.43 10.01 4.85
CA LYS A 209 2.67 10.78 4.65
C LYS A 209 3.10 10.74 3.18
N ARG A 210 4.13 11.50 2.82
CA ARG A 210 4.61 11.60 1.44
C ARG A 210 5.05 10.24 0.88
N GLU A 211 6.00 9.59 1.52
CA GLU A 211 6.59 8.31 1.13
C GLU A 211 6.78 7.39 2.35
N ALA A 212 7.12 6.11 2.12
CA ALA A 212 7.35 5.12 3.18
C ALA A 212 8.44 5.56 4.18
N GLU A 213 9.47 6.28 3.71
CA GLU A 213 10.59 6.76 4.51
C GLU A 213 10.16 7.76 5.60
N ASN A 214 9.08 8.54 5.37
CA ASN A 214 8.58 9.48 6.38
C ASN A 214 7.92 8.79 7.59
N TYR A 215 7.70 7.47 7.54
CA TYR A 215 7.23 6.68 8.67
C TYR A 215 8.36 6.14 9.53
N LEU A 216 9.62 6.27 9.11
CA LEU A 216 10.74 5.73 9.87
C LEU A 216 10.89 6.45 11.21
N PRO A 217 10.94 5.69 12.32
CA PRO A 217 11.24 6.26 13.62
C PRO A 217 12.60 6.97 13.62
N ARG A 218 12.67 8.12 14.31
CA ARG A 218 13.90 8.92 14.46
C ARG A 218 15.12 8.08 14.89
N ILE A 219 14.92 7.10 15.78
CA ILE A 219 16.00 6.23 16.26
C ILE A 219 16.68 5.47 15.10
N LEU A 220 15.92 5.01 14.12
CA LEU A 220 16.46 4.29 12.96
C LEU A 220 17.24 5.23 12.05
N LEU A 221 16.81 6.48 11.91
CA LEU A 221 17.57 7.50 11.18
C LEU A 221 18.94 7.70 11.85
N SER A 222 18.99 7.89 13.17
CA SER A 222 20.25 8.11 13.88
C SER A 222 21.21 6.91 13.91
N GLN A 223 20.70 5.69 13.77
CA GLN A 223 21.50 4.46 13.83
C GLN A 223 22.10 4.06 12.48
N ARG A 224 21.70 4.72 11.38
CA ARG A 224 22.18 4.42 10.04
C ARG A 224 23.65 4.87 9.91
N LYS A 225 24.58 3.92 9.78
CA LYS A 225 26.05 4.18 9.80
C LYS A 225 26.67 4.26 8.40
N ASP A 226 25.91 3.94 7.37
CA ASP A 226 26.32 3.77 5.98
C ASP A 226 26.14 5.03 5.11
N VAL A 227 25.67 6.16 5.67
CA VAL A 227 25.30 7.38 4.91
C VAL A 227 26.43 8.43 4.83
N GLY A 228 27.64 8.09 5.28
CA GLY A 228 28.79 8.99 5.22
C GLY A 228 28.89 9.97 6.39
N ALA A 229 29.94 10.81 6.38
CA ALA A 229 30.35 11.65 7.51
C ALA A 229 29.31 12.72 7.91
N ASP A 230 28.50 13.20 6.97
CA ASP A 230 27.53 14.29 7.20
C ASP A 230 26.19 13.80 7.73
N HIS A 231 26.00 12.48 7.91
CA HIS A 231 24.73 11.90 8.33
C HIS A 231 24.23 12.46 9.67
N ALA A 232 25.12 12.68 10.63
CA ALA A 232 24.76 13.26 11.92
C ALA A 232 24.16 14.67 11.77
N GLN A 233 24.73 15.50 10.87
CA GLN A 233 24.21 16.84 10.60
C GLN A 233 22.85 16.80 9.88
N LEU A 234 22.64 15.83 8.99
CA LEU A 234 21.35 15.64 8.33
C LEU A 234 20.26 15.21 9.32
N VAL A 235 20.59 14.33 10.28
CA VAL A 235 19.66 13.94 11.35
C VAL A 235 19.35 15.12 12.29
N GLU A 236 20.34 15.96 12.61
CA GLU A 236 20.11 17.17 13.41
C GLU A 236 19.24 18.19 12.67
N ALA A 237 19.50 18.40 11.37
CA ALA A 237 18.66 19.25 10.53
C ALA A 237 17.23 18.71 10.43
N TRP A 238 17.08 17.39 10.28
CA TRP A 238 15.78 16.72 10.33
C TRP A 238 15.07 16.94 11.67
N ASP A 239 15.77 16.84 12.79
CA ASP A 239 15.19 17.03 14.13
C ASP A 239 14.63 18.45 14.31
N SER A 240 15.22 19.45 13.66
CA SER A 240 14.75 20.84 13.67
C SER A 240 13.44 21.08 12.89
N LEU A 241 13.00 20.11 12.07
CA LEU A 241 11.75 20.19 11.33
C LEU A 241 10.54 19.98 12.24
N THR A 242 9.43 20.65 11.93
CA THR A 242 8.12 20.35 12.53
C THR A 242 7.62 18.98 12.09
N ASP A 243 6.65 18.41 12.80
CA ASP A 243 6.09 17.10 12.44
C ASP A 243 5.46 17.09 11.05
N ASP A 244 4.76 18.16 10.66
CA ASP A 244 4.23 18.30 9.29
C ASP A 244 5.34 18.33 8.25
N GLN A 245 6.41 19.09 8.52
CA GLN A 245 7.56 19.13 7.63
C GLN A 245 8.18 17.74 7.49
N LYS A 246 8.37 17.01 8.59
CA LYS A 246 8.88 15.62 8.59
C LYS A 246 7.97 14.67 7.82
N ASN A 247 6.66 14.83 7.91
CA ASN A 247 5.69 13.96 7.24
C ASN A 247 5.67 14.12 5.71
N PHE A 248 6.07 15.29 5.18
CA PHE A 248 6.01 15.59 3.75
C PHE A 248 7.35 15.96 3.11
N PHE A 249 8.45 15.78 3.85
CA PHE A 249 9.80 15.99 3.35
C PHE A 249 10.22 14.91 2.38
N ASP A 250 10.91 15.30 1.31
CA ASP A 250 11.53 14.39 0.34
C ASP A 250 12.85 13.85 0.90
N MET A 251 12.86 12.61 1.40
CA MET A 251 14.05 12.06 2.07
C MET A 251 15.20 11.82 1.09
N LYS A 252 14.91 11.75 -0.21
CA LYS A 252 15.89 11.46 -1.27
C LYS A 252 16.52 12.72 -1.86
N ASP A 253 15.69 13.67 -2.27
CA ASP A 253 16.14 14.90 -2.95
C ASP A 253 16.25 16.10 -1.99
N GLY A 254 15.74 15.98 -0.76
CA GLY A 254 15.66 17.08 0.20
C GLY A 254 14.86 18.28 -0.32
N TRP A 255 15.15 19.47 0.18
CA TRP A 255 14.51 20.72 -0.26
C TRP A 255 14.95 21.20 -1.66
N SER A 256 15.91 20.52 -2.29
CA SER A 256 16.62 21.06 -3.47
C SER A 256 15.76 21.22 -4.73
N LYS A 257 14.59 20.56 -4.79
CA LYS A 257 13.68 20.59 -5.95
C LYS A 257 12.33 21.25 -5.70
N ASN A 258 11.98 21.62 -4.46
CA ASN A 258 10.76 22.36 -4.13
C ASN A 258 10.95 23.08 -2.79
N PRO A 259 11.28 24.38 -2.76
CA PRO A 259 11.13 25.17 -1.56
C PRO A 259 9.63 25.26 -1.28
N VAL A 260 9.09 24.37 -0.45
CA VAL A 260 7.72 24.47 0.05
C VAL A 260 7.58 25.87 0.66
N ARG A 261 6.40 26.49 0.47
CA ARG A 261 6.01 27.75 1.10
C ARG A 261 5.91 27.57 2.63
N LEU A 262 7.03 27.35 3.28
CA LEU A 262 7.17 27.39 4.71
C LEU A 262 7.80 28.74 5.06
N SER A 263 7.39 29.30 6.19
CA SER A 263 7.84 30.59 6.67
C SER A 263 9.37 30.76 6.56
N ARG A 264 9.82 31.99 6.28
CA ARG A 264 11.22 32.37 5.98
C ARG A 264 12.29 31.80 6.93
N ASN A 265 11.92 31.32 8.11
CA ASN A 265 12.86 30.83 9.13
C ASN A 265 13.44 29.44 8.83
N CYS A 266 12.81 28.60 8.01
CA CYS A 266 13.28 27.23 7.78
C CYS A 266 14.36 27.10 6.67
N LEU A 267 14.33 28.00 5.68
CA LEU A 267 15.26 28.01 4.53
C LEU A 267 16.73 28.27 4.91
N LEU A 268 16.99 28.82 6.10
CA LEU A 268 18.34 29.11 6.58
C LEU A 268 19.07 27.88 7.14
N ALA A 269 18.35 26.87 7.65
CA ALA A 269 18.94 25.70 8.27
C ALA A 269 19.41 24.62 7.26
N CYS A 270 18.87 24.64 6.03
CA CYS A 270 19.08 23.57 5.05
C CYS A 270 20.02 23.93 3.88
N ARG A 271 20.69 25.08 3.90
CA ARG A 271 21.70 25.40 2.89
C ARG A 271 22.95 24.55 3.12
N ARG A 272 23.42 23.86 2.08
CA ARG A 272 24.71 23.15 2.11
C ARG A 272 25.83 24.10 2.58
N PRO A 273 26.77 23.68 3.44
CA PRO A 273 27.86 24.53 3.93
C PRO A 273 28.86 25.03 2.86
N THR A 274 28.68 24.72 1.59
CA THR A 274 29.65 25.03 0.52
C THR A 274 29.48 26.42 -0.09
N GLU A 275 28.47 27.20 0.29
CA GLU A 275 28.32 28.60 -0.13
C GLU A 275 28.73 29.60 0.97
N ARG A 276 29.89 29.41 1.60
CA ARG A 276 30.59 30.53 2.23
C ARG A 276 31.51 31.14 1.19
N ALA A 277 31.04 32.24 0.58
CA ALA A 277 31.89 33.14 -0.18
C ALA A 277 33.05 33.59 0.71
N SER A 278 34.28 33.25 0.30
CA SER A 278 35.49 33.77 0.91
C SER A 278 35.51 35.31 0.80
N PRO A 279 35.80 36.05 1.87
CA PRO A 279 36.08 37.47 1.76
C PRO A 279 37.43 37.62 1.04
N LYS A 280 37.42 38.17 -0.18
CA LYS A 280 38.64 38.71 -0.79
C LYS A 280 38.85 40.10 -0.25
N ASP A 281 39.82 40.19 0.65
CA ASP A 281 40.27 41.42 1.25
C ASP A 281 41.28 42.16 0.36
N SER A 282 41.09 43.47 0.32
CA SER A 282 42.03 44.58 0.09
C SER A 282 43.00 44.58 -1.12
N GLY A 283 42.86 45.64 -1.94
CA GLY A 283 44.00 46.52 -2.24
C GLY A 283 44.20 46.97 -3.70
N ARG A 284 43.67 48.14 -4.10
CA ARG A 284 44.46 49.31 -4.55
C ARG A 284 43.60 50.50 -4.99
N MET A 285 44.10 51.68 -4.63
CA MET A 285 43.59 53.03 -4.91
C MET A 285 43.72 53.42 -6.40
N SER A 286 42.79 54.24 -6.91
CA SER A 286 43.05 55.63 -7.38
C SER A 286 41.94 56.17 -8.31
N THR A 287 41.35 57.30 -7.90
CA THR A 287 40.87 58.49 -8.66
C THR A 287 40.16 58.33 -10.02
N ASN A 288 38.91 58.83 -10.14
CA ASN A 288 38.64 60.13 -10.79
C ASN A 288 37.15 60.54 -10.85
N ALA A 289 36.98 61.86 -10.88
CA ALA A 289 35.83 62.75 -11.00
C ALA A 289 34.67 62.40 -11.95
N GLY A 290 33.48 62.91 -11.58
CA GLY A 290 32.59 63.62 -12.52
C GLY A 290 31.22 63.00 -12.84
N PRO A 291 30.20 63.81 -13.23
CA PRO A 291 28.92 63.79 -12.52
C PRO A 291 27.67 63.50 -13.38
N SER A 292 26.52 63.54 -12.69
CA SER A 292 25.16 63.81 -13.19
C SER A 292 24.24 62.61 -13.44
N GLY A 293 22.97 62.77 -13.06
CA GLY A 293 21.89 61.86 -13.48
C GLY A 293 20.73 61.76 -12.50
N ARG A 294 19.74 62.65 -12.65
CA ARG A 294 18.43 62.61 -11.99
C ARG A 294 17.68 61.31 -12.30
N GLY A 295 16.88 60.82 -11.36
CA GLY A 295 15.87 59.79 -11.64
C GLY A 295 14.91 59.56 -10.48
N LYS A 296 13.79 60.30 -10.46
CA LYS A 296 12.60 60.03 -9.62
C LYS A 296 12.03 58.66 -9.98
N LEU A 297 11.48 57.93 -9.00
CA LEU A 297 10.16 57.30 -9.11
C LEU A 297 9.67 56.79 -7.75
N ARG A 298 8.61 57.44 -7.26
CA ARG A 298 7.64 56.91 -6.30
C ARG A 298 6.64 56.05 -7.08
N THR A 299 6.22 54.92 -6.53
CA THR A 299 4.87 54.33 -6.66
C THR A 299 4.68 53.34 -5.51
N ASN A 300 3.86 53.69 -4.52
CA ASN A 300 2.44 53.36 -4.40
C ASN A 300 2.17 51.86 -4.23
N CYS A 301 2.05 51.47 -2.96
CA CYS A 301 1.41 50.26 -2.50
C CYS A 301 -0.10 50.54 -2.51
N SER A 302 -0.84 49.91 -3.42
CA SER A 302 -2.30 49.95 -3.46
C SER A 302 -2.88 48.65 -2.92
N THR A 303 -3.79 48.84 -1.97
CA THR A 303 -4.77 47.96 -1.34
C THR A 303 -5.72 47.27 -2.34
N VAL A 304 -6.61 46.41 -1.80
CA VAL A 304 -7.88 45.85 -2.36
C VAL A 304 -7.73 44.38 -2.85
N ASP A 305 -8.52 43.37 -2.47
CA ASP A 305 -9.65 43.26 -1.52
C ASP A 305 -9.92 41.79 -1.09
N LYS A 306 -10.61 41.71 0.06
CA LYS A 306 -11.63 40.76 0.56
C LYS A 306 -11.97 39.55 -0.33
N VAL A 307 -11.87 38.31 0.16
CA VAL A 307 -12.85 37.60 1.03
C VAL A 307 -14.30 37.67 0.53
N THR A 308 -14.74 36.59 -0.08
CA THR A 308 -16.13 36.13 0.01
C THR A 308 -16.18 34.60 -0.04
N LEU A 309 -16.51 34.01 1.11
CA LEU A 309 -17.02 32.66 1.25
C LEU A 309 -18.47 32.62 0.75
N SER A 310 -18.79 31.60 -0.04
CA SER A 310 -20.17 31.21 -0.34
C SER A 310 -20.24 29.69 -0.31
N ALA A 311 -20.80 29.18 0.78
CA ALA A 311 -21.31 27.83 0.90
C ALA A 311 -22.73 27.76 0.34
N ALA A 312 -23.07 26.69 -0.38
CA ALA A 312 -24.40 26.05 -0.34
C ALA A 312 -24.43 24.78 -1.21
N SER A 313 -24.56 23.65 -0.52
CA SER A 313 -25.53 22.57 -0.75
C SER A 313 -25.85 22.09 -2.18
N ARG A 314 -25.47 20.85 -2.48
CA ARG A 314 -26.38 19.70 -2.61
C ARG A 314 -25.58 18.39 -2.58
#